data_AF-A0A6A6Z8W6-F1
#
_entry.id   AF-A0A6A6Z8W6-F1
#
_cell.length_a   1.000
_cell.length_b   1.000
_cell.length_c   1.000
_cell.angle_alpha   90.00
_cell.angle_beta   90.00
_cell.angle_gamma   90.00
#
_symmetry.space_group_name_H-M   'P 1'
#
loop_
_entity.id
_entity.type
_entity.pdbx_description
1 polymer ?
#
loop_
_entity_poly.entity_id
_entity_poly.type
_entity_poly.pdbx_seq_one_letter_code
_entity_poly.pdbx_strand_id
1 'polypeptide(L)'
;MAHGPPADVWSLGVMALKWLYGIPAPRQTQKSMSSDQWRSWAKTWVDALTAWLDDQESGKDVDMLQGMLVLDQTKRLTARKCLMMGFKNRLFERRAVDGLVECVVDGAEAADDLAGGDEAPARTPQADAEDDPEATIILS
;
A
#
# COMPACT_ATOMS: atom_id res chain seq x y z
N MET A 1 21.92 -6.08 -0.76
CA MET A 1 21.01 -6.30 0.40
C MET A 1 19.61 -6.15 -0.13
N ALA A 2 18.70 -7.09 0.13
CA ALA A 2 17.28 -6.86 -0.17
C ALA A 2 16.72 -5.84 0.85
N HIS A 3 15.93 -4.88 0.39
CA HIS A 3 15.10 -4.09 1.29
C HIS A 3 13.91 -4.98 1.67
N GLY A 4 13.76 -5.29 2.96
CA GLY A 4 12.72 -6.24 3.42
C GLY A 4 11.31 -5.65 3.43
N PRO A 5 10.29 -6.46 3.78
CA PRO A 5 8.87 -6.09 3.70
C PRO A 5 8.43 -4.72 4.26
N PRO A 6 9.05 -4.14 5.31
CA PRO A 6 8.74 -2.77 5.72
C PRO A 6 8.99 -1.72 4.63
N ALA A 7 9.94 -1.94 3.72
CA ALA A 7 10.23 -1.05 2.60
C ALA A 7 9.15 -1.13 1.50
N ASP A 8 8.59 -2.31 1.27
CA ASP A 8 7.52 -2.52 0.30
C ASP A 8 6.20 -1.88 0.79
N VAL A 9 5.91 -1.97 2.09
CA VAL A 9 4.79 -1.24 2.70
C VAL A 9 4.98 0.28 2.56
N TRP A 10 6.21 0.78 2.69
CA TRP A 10 6.51 2.20 2.50
C TRP A 10 6.32 2.64 1.05
N SER A 11 6.88 1.91 0.08
CA SER A 11 6.77 2.25 -1.34
C SER A 11 5.33 2.19 -1.81
N LEU A 12 4.56 1.18 -1.37
CA LEU A 12 3.12 1.08 -1.61
C LEU A 12 2.36 2.29 -1.03
N GLY A 13 2.72 2.74 0.18
CA GLY A 13 2.11 3.94 0.79
C GLY A 13 2.36 5.21 -0.01
N VAL A 14 3.58 5.41 -0.53
CA VAL A 14 3.91 6.56 -1.40
C VAL A 14 3.21 6.46 -2.76
N MET A 15 3.07 5.26 -3.33
CA MET A 15 2.34 5.06 -4.59
C MET A 15 0.84 5.31 -4.44
N ALA A 16 0.21 4.77 -3.38
CA ALA A 16 -1.20 4.97 -3.08
C ALA A 16 -1.52 6.44 -2.79
N LEU A 17 -0.74 7.11 -1.92
CA LEU A 17 -0.88 8.54 -1.66
C LEU A 17 -0.81 9.36 -2.97
N LYS A 18 0.17 9.07 -3.83
CA LYS A 18 0.32 9.73 -5.13
C LYS A 18 -0.88 9.52 -6.07
N TRP A 19 -1.52 8.35 -6.05
CA TRP A 19 -2.68 8.08 -6.91
C TRP A 19 -3.98 8.68 -6.37
N LEU A 20 -4.17 8.69 -5.05
CA LEU A 20 -5.42 9.12 -4.42
C LEU A 20 -5.49 10.64 -4.20
N TYR A 21 -4.38 11.26 -3.76
CA TYR A 21 -4.32 12.66 -3.33
C TYR A 21 -3.26 13.50 -4.07
N GLY A 22 -2.54 12.87 -5.00
CA GLY A 22 -1.27 13.41 -5.48
C GLY A 22 -0.21 13.44 -4.37
N ILE A 23 0.98 13.95 -4.69
CA ILE A 23 2.02 14.30 -3.71
C ILE A 23 2.69 15.60 -4.14
N PRO A 24 3.23 16.39 -3.20
CA PRO A 24 4.13 17.50 -3.53
C PRO A 24 5.33 17.05 -4.37
N ALA A 25 6.02 17.98 -5.02
CA ALA A 25 7.27 17.69 -5.68
C ALA A 25 8.38 17.40 -4.63
N PRO A 26 9.15 16.31 -4.74
CA PRO A 26 10.27 16.07 -3.83
C PRO A 26 11.31 17.18 -3.97
N ARG A 27 11.77 17.71 -2.84
CA ARG A 27 12.84 18.72 -2.81
C ARG A 27 14.08 18.17 -3.52
N GLN A 28 14.66 18.95 -4.43
CA GLN A 28 15.81 18.50 -5.23
C GLN A 28 16.97 18.02 -4.33
N THR A 29 17.44 16.80 -4.57
CA THR A 29 18.64 16.25 -3.94
C THR A 29 19.90 16.78 -4.62
N GLN A 30 20.97 16.97 -3.85
CA GLN A 30 22.28 17.28 -4.42
C GLN A 30 23.00 15.97 -4.76
N LYS A 31 23.79 15.95 -5.86
CA LYS A 31 24.50 14.74 -6.32
C LYS A 31 25.51 14.18 -5.31
N SER A 32 25.94 15.00 -4.35
CA SER A 32 26.82 14.62 -3.23
C SER A 32 26.24 15.18 -1.94
N MET A 33 25.59 14.32 -1.16
CA MET A 33 25.09 14.63 0.19
C MET A 33 25.74 13.66 1.18
N SER A 34 26.14 14.15 2.36
CA SER A 34 26.58 13.29 3.45
C SER A 34 25.43 12.42 3.97
N SER A 35 25.75 11.36 4.71
CA SER A 35 24.76 10.51 5.37
C SER A 35 23.75 11.31 6.21
N ASP A 36 24.19 12.38 6.86
CA ASP A 36 23.35 13.19 7.74
C ASP A 36 22.53 14.22 6.97
N GLN A 37 23.08 14.79 5.89
CA GLN A 37 22.31 15.59 4.92
C GLN A 37 21.21 14.74 4.26
N TRP A 38 21.50 13.48 3.92
CA TRP A 38 20.52 12.53 3.38
C TRP A 38 19.44 12.18 4.41
N ARG A 39 19.81 11.88 5.66
CA ARG A 39 18.84 11.64 6.75
C ARG A 39 17.95 12.86 7.02
N SER A 40 18.54 14.06 7.02
CA SER A 40 17.81 15.33 7.21
C SER A 40 16.84 15.57 6.05
N TRP A 41 17.30 15.46 4.80
CA TRP A 41 16.46 15.58 3.61
C TRP A 41 15.32 14.57 3.62
N ALA A 42 15.62 13.30 3.93
CA ALA A 42 14.62 12.23 3.99
C ALA A 42 13.58 12.52 5.08
N LYS A 43 13.99 12.98 6.28
CA LYS A 43 13.03 13.39 7.31
C LYS A 43 12.16 14.55 6.84
N THR A 44 12.74 15.64 6.33
CA THR A 44 12.00 16.80 5.82
C THR A 44 11.05 16.44 4.66
N TRP A 45 11.39 15.44 3.86
CA TRP A 45 10.52 14.92 2.81
C TRP A 45 9.35 14.10 3.39
N VAL A 46 9.60 13.24 4.37
CA VAL A 46 8.51 12.53 5.08
C VAL A 46 7.60 13.49 5.83
N ASP A 47 8.17 14.46 6.56
CA ASP A 47 7.42 15.49 7.28
C ASP A 47 6.44 16.23 6.34
N ALA A 48 6.88 16.50 5.09
CA ALA A 48 6.05 17.14 4.07
C ALA A 48 4.98 16.23 3.46
N LEU A 49 5.24 14.92 3.35
CA LEU A 49 4.23 13.93 2.94
C LEU A 49 3.18 13.68 4.02
N THR A 50 3.59 13.66 5.30
CA THR A 50 2.68 13.54 6.43
C THR A 50 1.80 14.79 6.54
N ALA A 51 2.38 15.99 6.52
CA ALA A 51 1.58 17.23 6.53
C ALA A 51 0.60 17.31 5.33
N TRP A 52 1.02 16.94 4.12
CA TRP A 52 0.13 16.88 2.96
C TRP A 52 -1.03 15.90 3.12
N LEU A 53 -0.83 14.80 3.85
CA LEU A 53 -1.87 13.80 4.15
C LEU A 53 -2.78 14.24 5.32
N ASP A 54 -2.22 14.92 6.32
CA ASP A 54 -2.95 15.47 7.46
C ASP A 54 -3.84 16.67 7.05
N ASP A 55 -3.50 17.36 5.95
CA ASP A 55 -4.30 18.42 5.31
C ASP A 55 -5.49 17.86 4.47
N GLN A 56 -5.61 16.54 4.29
CA GLN A 56 -6.73 15.93 3.54
C GLN A 56 -7.97 15.74 4.43
N GLU A 57 -9.16 15.73 3.82
CA GLU A 57 -10.38 15.34 4.54
C GLU A 57 -10.28 13.89 5.03
N SER A 58 -10.83 13.62 6.23
CA SER A 58 -10.63 12.36 6.96
C SER A 58 -11.26 11.15 6.27
N GLY A 59 -10.50 10.55 5.35
CA GLY A 59 -10.87 9.37 4.57
C GLY A 59 -10.67 8.04 5.32
N LYS A 60 -11.39 7.01 4.87
CA LYS A 60 -11.30 5.62 5.39
C LYS A 60 -9.88 5.02 5.26
N ASP A 61 -9.08 5.58 4.37
CA ASP A 61 -7.74 5.19 3.94
C ASP A 61 -6.62 6.10 4.49
N VAL A 62 -6.92 7.33 4.90
CA VAL A 62 -5.95 8.29 5.47
C VAL A 62 -5.21 7.70 6.67
N ASP A 63 -5.93 7.13 7.64
CA ASP A 63 -5.37 6.41 8.80
C ASP A 63 -4.34 5.33 8.38
N MET A 64 -4.63 4.62 7.28
CA MET A 64 -3.80 3.53 6.78
C MET A 64 -2.57 4.06 6.08
N LEU A 65 -2.71 5.10 5.25
CA LEU A 65 -1.60 5.79 4.58
C LEU A 65 -0.64 6.41 5.61
N GLN A 66 -1.15 7.09 6.64
CA GLN A 66 -0.35 7.63 7.75
C GLN A 66 0.50 6.52 8.41
N GLY A 67 -0.12 5.38 8.73
CA GLY A 67 0.56 4.23 9.33
C GLY A 67 1.58 3.53 8.41
N MET A 68 1.42 3.62 7.10
CA MET A 68 2.38 3.12 6.11
C MET A 68 3.56 4.10 5.93
N LEU A 69 3.32 5.40 6.07
CA LEU A 69 4.28 6.50 5.91
C LEU A 69 5.03 6.88 7.19
N VAL A 70 5.21 5.92 8.12
CA VAL A 70 6.07 6.09 9.30
C VAL A 70 7.54 5.80 8.97
N LEU A 71 8.44 6.77 9.14
CA LEU A 71 9.87 6.64 8.81
C LEU A 71 10.58 5.55 9.63
N ASP A 72 10.19 5.38 10.90
CA ASP A 72 10.65 4.30 11.78
C ASP A 72 10.02 2.96 11.39
N GLN A 73 10.84 2.05 10.87
CA GLN A 73 10.42 0.73 10.40
C GLN A 73 9.82 -0.15 11.52
N THR A 74 10.12 0.11 12.80
CA THR A 74 9.57 -0.66 13.94
C THR A 74 8.15 -0.22 14.32
N LYS A 75 7.77 1.01 13.93
CA LYS A 75 6.46 1.61 14.22
C LYS A 75 5.51 1.58 13.02
N ARG A 76 6.04 1.46 11.80
CA ARG A 76 5.30 1.30 10.55
C ARG A 76 4.30 0.13 10.62
N LEU A 77 3.17 0.27 9.94
CA LEU A 77 2.26 -0.86 9.72
C LEU A 77 2.97 -1.99 8.96
N THR A 78 2.54 -3.23 9.19
CA THR A 78 2.91 -4.37 8.36
C THR A 78 1.82 -4.61 7.32
N ALA A 79 2.12 -5.25 6.20
CA ALA A 79 1.13 -5.53 5.15
C ALA A 79 -0.13 -6.23 5.69
N ARG A 80 0.01 -7.14 6.67
CA ARG A 80 -1.11 -7.77 7.38
C ARG A 80 -1.97 -6.76 8.16
N LYS A 81 -1.38 -5.76 8.82
CA LYS A 81 -2.14 -4.70 9.49
C LYS A 81 -2.86 -3.80 8.49
N CYS A 82 -2.21 -3.40 7.40
CA CYS A 82 -2.84 -2.63 6.31
C CYS A 82 -4.06 -3.39 5.74
N LEU A 83 -3.89 -4.67 5.40
CA LEU A 83 -4.98 -5.51 4.90
C LEU A 83 -6.14 -5.62 5.90
N MET A 84 -5.86 -5.81 7.20
CA MET A 84 -6.90 -5.82 8.24
C MET A 84 -7.61 -4.46 8.41
N MET A 85 -6.89 -3.35 8.29
CA MET A 85 -7.48 -2.00 8.31
C MET A 85 -8.37 -1.78 7.08
N GLY A 86 -7.93 -2.19 5.88
CA GLY A 86 -8.71 -2.08 4.66
C GLY A 86 -10.01 -2.89 4.69
N PHE A 87 -10.01 -4.10 5.26
CA PHE A 87 -11.25 -4.84 5.51
C PHE A 87 -12.16 -4.11 6.53
N LYS A 88 -11.60 -3.72 7.69
CA LYS A 88 -12.35 -3.02 8.75
C LYS A 88 -13.01 -1.73 8.23
N ASN A 89 -12.29 -0.98 7.40
CA ASN A 89 -12.68 0.32 6.88
C ASN A 89 -13.41 0.22 5.52
N ARG A 90 -13.78 -0.98 5.06
CA ARG A 90 -14.46 -1.23 3.76
C ARG A 90 -13.76 -0.57 2.56
N LEU A 91 -12.44 -0.71 2.50
CA LEU A 91 -11.61 -0.45 1.32
C LEU A 91 -11.38 -1.73 0.51
N PHE A 92 -11.35 -2.87 1.21
CA PHE A 92 -11.23 -4.20 0.63
C PHE A 92 -12.37 -5.10 1.11
N GLU A 93 -12.75 -6.06 0.28
CA GLU A 93 -13.60 -7.20 0.66
C GLU A 93 -13.04 -8.52 0.11
N ARG A 94 -13.65 -9.64 0.51
CA ARG A 94 -13.30 -10.97 -0.01
C ARG A 94 -14.39 -11.47 -0.93
N ARG A 95 -14.02 -11.80 -2.16
CA ARG A 95 -14.95 -12.37 -3.14
C ARG A 95 -15.42 -13.74 -2.68
N ALA A 96 -16.73 -13.98 -2.71
CA ALA A 96 -17.32 -15.22 -2.19
C ALA A 96 -16.99 -16.49 -3.00
N VAL A 97 -16.50 -16.37 -4.24
CA VAL A 97 -16.26 -17.51 -5.15
C VAL A 97 -14.86 -18.12 -5.02
N ASP A 98 -13.85 -17.31 -4.70
CA ASP A 98 -12.43 -17.69 -4.71
C ASP A 98 -11.67 -17.23 -3.44
N GLY A 99 -12.30 -16.43 -2.57
CA GLY A 99 -11.70 -15.90 -1.35
C GLY A 99 -10.64 -14.80 -1.58
N LEU A 100 -10.41 -14.39 -2.83
CA LEU A 100 -9.45 -13.35 -3.19
C LEU A 100 -9.89 -11.99 -2.65
N VAL A 101 -8.92 -11.08 -2.53
CA VAL A 101 -9.14 -9.72 -2.03
C VAL A 101 -9.39 -8.80 -3.21
N GLU A 102 -10.49 -8.05 -3.18
CA GLU A 102 -10.81 -7.02 -4.17
C GLU A 102 -11.13 -5.68 -3.50
N CYS A 103 -10.96 -4.59 -4.24
CA CYS A 103 -11.21 -3.24 -3.75
C CYS A 103 -12.71 -2.93 -3.81
N VAL A 104 -13.24 -2.39 -2.72
CA VAL A 104 -14.64 -1.93 -2.66
C VAL A 104 -14.75 -0.64 -3.49
N VAL A 105 -15.49 -0.70 -4.59
CA VAL A 105 -15.84 0.47 -5.39
C VAL A 105 -17.18 1.00 -4.87
N ASP A 106 -17.15 2.01 -3.98
CA ASP A 106 -18.35 2.77 -3.61
C ASP A 106 -18.90 3.43 -4.88
N GLY A 107 -20.05 2.95 -5.36
CA GLY A 107 -20.51 3.18 -6.73
C GLY A 107 -20.98 4.61 -7.03
N ALA A 108 -20.10 5.41 -7.63
CA ALA A 108 -20.43 6.63 -8.36
C ALA A 108 -19.64 6.64 -9.68
N GLU A 109 -20.35 6.82 -10.81
CA GLU A 109 -19.82 6.82 -12.18
C GLU A 109 -18.92 5.62 -12.56
N ALA A 110 -19.56 4.56 -13.08
CA ALA A 110 -18.84 3.60 -13.91
C ALA A 110 -18.37 4.31 -15.20
N ALA A 111 -17.09 4.66 -15.26
CA ALA A 111 -16.47 5.26 -16.44
C ALA A 111 -16.34 4.22 -17.57
N ASP A 112 -17.43 4.06 -18.32
CA ASP A 112 -17.54 3.20 -19.49
C ASP A 112 -16.78 3.82 -20.69
N ASP A 113 -15.47 3.57 -20.78
CA ASP A 113 -14.72 3.57 -22.05
C ASP A 113 -13.26 3.07 -21.86
N LEU A 114 -12.99 1.83 -22.29
CA LEU A 114 -11.74 1.41 -22.98
C LEU A 114 -11.88 -0.05 -23.47
N ALA A 115 -12.69 -0.26 -24.50
CA ALA A 115 -12.74 -1.52 -25.22
C ALA A 115 -11.70 -1.55 -26.36
N GLY A 116 -10.86 -2.60 -26.46
CA GLY A 116 -10.12 -2.89 -27.69
C GLY A 116 -8.73 -3.54 -27.57
N GLY A 117 -8.68 -4.87 -27.52
CA GLY A 117 -7.48 -5.68 -27.78
C GLY A 117 -6.49 -5.84 -26.60
N ASP A 118 -5.75 -6.94 -26.46
CA ASP A 118 -5.73 -8.17 -27.27
C ASP A 118 -5.47 -9.40 -26.35
N GLU A 119 -5.76 -10.60 -26.84
CA GLU A 119 -5.82 -11.85 -26.06
C GLU A 119 -4.44 -12.53 -25.94
N ALA A 120 -4.03 -12.90 -24.73
CA ALA A 120 -2.87 -13.76 -24.49
C ALA A 120 -3.12 -14.72 -23.31
N PRO A 121 -2.78 -16.02 -23.42
CA PRO A 121 -3.35 -17.06 -22.57
C PRO A 121 -2.72 -17.16 -21.17
N ALA A 122 -3.51 -17.69 -20.24
CA ALA A 122 -3.13 -17.89 -18.85
C ALA A 122 -1.90 -18.79 -18.66
N ARG A 123 -1.07 -18.45 -17.67
CA ARG A 123 -0.09 -19.37 -17.07
C ARG A 123 -0.45 -19.61 -15.61
N THR A 124 -0.92 -20.81 -15.31
CA THR A 124 -1.19 -21.26 -13.95
C THR A 124 0.10 -21.27 -13.12
N PRO A 125 0.14 -20.61 -11.95
CA PRO A 125 1.16 -20.91 -10.95
C PRO A 125 0.87 -22.30 -10.38
N GLN A 126 1.72 -23.28 -10.69
CA GLN A 126 1.66 -24.59 -10.05
C GLN A 126 2.08 -24.42 -8.59
N ALA A 127 1.27 -24.95 -7.66
CA ALA A 127 1.61 -24.97 -6.25
C ALA A 127 2.42 -26.24 -5.95
N ASP A 128 3.68 -26.07 -5.52
CA ASP A 128 4.45 -27.14 -4.92
C ASP A 128 3.99 -27.30 -3.46
N ALA A 129 3.47 -28.48 -3.10
CA ALA A 129 2.83 -28.74 -1.82
C ALA A 129 3.15 -30.15 -1.28
N GLU A 130 4.13 -30.22 -0.38
CA GLU A 130 4.46 -31.28 0.60
C GLU A 130 5.21 -30.55 1.76
N ASP A 131 5.05 -30.79 3.06
CA ASP A 131 4.12 -31.59 3.89
C ASP A 131 4.19 -30.99 5.34
N ASP A 132 3.26 -31.14 6.29
CA ASP A 132 1.92 -31.77 6.30
C ASP A 132 0.99 -31.09 7.38
N PRO A 133 1.29 -31.10 8.70
CA PRO A 133 0.21 -31.19 9.69
C PRO A 133 -0.12 -29.96 10.57
N GLU A 134 -1.34 -30.02 11.12
CA GLU A 134 -1.84 -29.45 12.39
C GLU A 134 -1.48 -28.00 12.79
N ALA A 135 -2.23 -27.03 12.25
CA ALA A 135 -2.72 -25.87 13.02
C ALA A 135 -3.99 -25.25 12.42
N THR A 136 -5.17 -25.79 12.75
CA THR A 136 -6.47 -25.24 12.35
C THR A 136 -6.65 -23.78 12.79
N ILE A 137 -6.91 -22.87 11.85
CA ILE A 137 -7.40 -21.51 12.15
C ILE A 137 -8.81 -21.35 11.57
N ILE A 138 -9.79 -21.83 12.34
CA ILE A 138 -11.17 -21.34 12.32
C ILE A 138 -11.21 -20.12 13.25
N LEU A 139 -11.99 -19.10 12.87
CA LEU A 139 -12.64 -18.05 13.67
C LEU A 139 -12.89 -16.86 12.72
N SER A 140 -14.07 -16.26 12.57
CA SER A 140 -15.46 -16.54 12.92
C SER A 140 -16.26 -15.33 12.41
#